data_AF-A0A9X0CVN9-F1
#
_entry.id   AF-A0A9X0CVN9-F1
#
_cell.length_a   1.000
_cell.length_b   1.000
_cell.length_c   1.000
_cell.angle_alpha   90.00
_cell.angle_beta   90.00
_cell.angle_gamma   90.00
#
_symmetry.space_group_name_H-M   'P 1'
#
loop_
_entity.id
_entity.type
_entity.pdbx_description
1 polymer ?
#
loop_
_entity_poly.entity_id
_entity_poly.type
_entity_poly.pdbx_seq_one_letter_code
_entity_poly.pdbx_strand_id
1 'polypeptide(L)'
;MKKFCFETCNFCEPPSPEVCYNGNHEESKYGCCWDEITAATGPDGQGCPACENTRSRSFCSGWKDQCFTRNNHKFMKANCPETCGYCKKAPHPCNDDSGTCGNDCYDVAPQLLCERRKSTGYCSLDGWKDYLLKNCARTCGFCGEGDKGMFARMLQED
;
A
#
# COMPACT_ATOMS: atom_id res chain seq x y z
N MET A 1 22.11 -19.65 2.41
CA MET A 1 21.87 -18.35 3.07
C MET A 1 20.71 -17.64 2.36
N LYS A 2 19.52 -17.56 3.00
CA LYS A 2 18.31 -16.91 2.41
C LYS A 2 17.52 -16.06 3.43
N LYS A 3 18.05 -15.84 4.65
CA LYS A 3 17.26 -15.23 5.75
C LYS A 3 17.09 -13.73 5.67
N PHE A 4 17.93 -13.03 4.91
CA PHE A 4 17.91 -11.57 4.85
C PHE A 4 18.06 -11.08 3.44
N CYS A 5 17.17 -10.15 3.12
CA CYS A 5 17.26 -9.37 1.92
C CYS A 5 17.82 -7.97 2.24
N PHE A 6 18.41 -7.34 1.23
CA PHE A 6 18.99 -6.00 1.31
C PHE A 6 18.56 -5.19 0.10
N GLU A 7 17.92 -4.05 0.34
CA GLU A 7 17.44 -3.15 -0.72
C GLU A 7 18.60 -2.61 -1.58
N THR A 8 19.75 -2.34 -0.97
CA THR A 8 20.99 -1.93 -1.65
C THR A 8 21.57 -2.99 -2.58
N CYS A 9 21.20 -4.26 -2.40
CA CYS A 9 21.58 -5.37 -3.28
C CYS A 9 20.48 -5.72 -4.28
N ASN A 10 19.36 -4.99 -4.26
CA ASN A 10 18.21 -5.17 -5.13
C ASN A 10 17.60 -6.58 -5.18
N PHE A 11 17.79 -7.37 -4.11
CA PHE A 11 17.22 -8.73 -4.03
C PHE A 11 15.79 -8.75 -3.47
N CYS A 12 15.24 -7.61 -3.03
CA CYS A 12 13.93 -7.56 -2.40
C CYS A 12 12.85 -7.89 -3.42
N GLU A 13 12.00 -8.86 -3.10
CA GLU A 13 10.76 -9.13 -3.82
C GLU A 13 9.69 -8.11 -3.41
N PRO A 14 8.69 -7.83 -4.27
CA PRO A 14 7.52 -7.05 -3.87
C PRO A 14 6.81 -7.67 -2.66
N PRO A 15 6.13 -6.87 -1.82
CA PRO A 15 5.23 -7.40 -0.81
C PRO A 15 4.23 -8.40 -1.41
N SER A 16 4.06 -9.54 -0.74
CA SER A 16 3.00 -10.49 -1.06
C SER A 16 1.64 -9.82 -0.99
N PRO A 17 0.66 -10.18 -1.85
CA PRO A 17 -0.69 -9.66 -1.72
C PRO A 17 -1.24 -10.00 -0.33
N GLU A 18 -1.64 -8.96 0.40
CA GLU A 18 -2.22 -9.04 1.74
C GLU A 18 -3.59 -9.74 1.69
N VAL A 19 -3.69 -10.90 2.35
CA VAL A 19 -4.94 -11.66 2.50
C VAL A 19 -5.28 -11.68 3.98
N CYS A 20 -6.27 -10.88 4.37
CA CYS A 20 -6.81 -10.88 5.72
C CYS A 20 -7.97 -11.86 5.84
N TYR A 21 -7.97 -12.63 6.93
CA TYR A 21 -9.04 -13.57 7.25
C TYR A 21 -9.97 -12.96 8.31
N ASN A 22 -11.25 -13.25 8.20
CA ASN A 22 -12.25 -12.85 9.20
C ASN A 22 -12.15 -13.71 10.48
N GLY A 23 -13.01 -13.45 11.47
CA GLY A 23 -13.05 -14.21 12.72
C GLY A 23 -13.40 -15.71 12.58
N ASN A 24 -13.87 -16.14 11.40
CA ASN A 24 -14.15 -17.53 11.05
C ASN A 24 -13.02 -18.19 10.24
N HIS A 25 -11.90 -17.48 10.01
CA HIS A 25 -10.77 -17.91 9.17
C HIS A 25 -11.12 -18.06 7.67
N GLU A 26 -12.07 -17.26 7.18
CA GLU A 26 -12.43 -17.13 5.76
C GLU A 26 -11.80 -15.85 5.17
N GLU A 27 -11.43 -15.85 3.88
CA GLU A 27 -10.88 -14.65 3.23
C GLU A 27 -11.87 -13.47 3.30
N SER A 28 -11.38 -12.29 3.69
CA SER A 28 -12.21 -11.09 3.83
C SER A 28 -12.71 -10.59 2.49
N LYS A 29 -14.03 -10.63 2.26
CA LYS A 29 -14.69 -10.02 1.09
C LYS A 29 -14.35 -8.53 0.93
N TYR A 30 -14.09 -7.82 2.03
CA TYR A 30 -13.77 -6.39 2.05
C TYR A 30 -12.27 -6.11 2.14
N GLY A 31 -11.43 -7.17 2.12
CA GLY A 31 -9.98 -7.08 2.22
C GLY A 31 -9.47 -6.74 3.63
N CYS A 32 -8.21 -6.27 3.66
CA CYS A 32 -7.51 -5.84 4.86
C CYS A 32 -7.79 -4.37 5.20
N CYS A 33 -7.76 -4.07 6.49
CA CYS A 33 -7.59 -2.71 7.00
C CYS A 33 -6.17 -2.20 6.75
N TRP A 34 -5.96 -0.90 6.94
CA TRP A 34 -4.65 -0.23 6.79
C TRP A 34 -3.54 -0.81 7.68
N ASP A 35 -3.91 -1.54 8.74
CA ASP A 35 -2.98 -2.19 9.66
C ASP A 35 -2.41 -3.52 9.12
N GLU A 36 -2.92 -4.05 8.00
CA GLU A 36 -2.56 -5.38 7.42
C GLU A 36 -2.76 -6.55 8.40
N ILE A 37 -3.63 -6.37 9.40
CA ILE A 37 -3.88 -7.38 10.46
C ILE A 37 -5.39 -7.57 10.65
N THR A 38 -6.15 -6.49 10.66
CA THR A 38 -7.60 -6.52 10.85
C THR A 38 -8.29 -6.73 9.50
N ALA A 39 -9.16 -7.72 9.38
CA ALA A 39 -10.09 -7.82 8.25
C ALA A 39 -11.18 -6.74 8.38
N ALA A 40 -11.43 -5.99 7.30
CA ALA A 40 -12.54 -5.04 7.28
C ALA A 40 -13.88 -5.80 7.38
N THR A 41 -14.79 -5.33 8.23
CA THR A 41 -16.09 -5.99 8.48
C THR A 41 -17.17 -5.58 7.48
N GLY A 42 -16.91 -4.52 6.69
CA GLY A 42 -17.80 -3.97 5.69
C GLY A 42 -17.06 -3.08 4.69
N PRO A 43 -17.77 -2.46 3.74
CA PRO A 43 -17.19 -1.53 2.77
C PRO A 43 -16.54 -0.32 3.46
N ASP A 44 -15.80 0.48 2.69
CA ASP A 44 -15.21 1.76 3.15
C ASP A 44 -14.17 1.67 4.29
N GLY A 45 -13.81 0.46 4.73
CA GLY A 45 -12.98 0.22 5.92
C GLY A 45 -13.78 0.15 7.23
N GLN A 46 -15.07 -0.23 7.16
CA GLN A 46 -15.86 -0.52 8.37
C GLN A 46 -15.18 -1.59 9.24
N GLY A 47 -15.23 -1.40 10.55
CA GLY A 47 -14.56 -2.27 11.53
C GLY A 47 -13.05 -2.08 11.66
N CYS A 48 -12.42 -1.26 10.81
CA CYS A 48 -10.98 -1.00 10.92
C CYS A 48 -10.62 -0.13 12.14
N PRO A 49 -9.41 -0.31 12.71
CA PRO A 49 -8.94 0.53 13.80
C PRO A 49 -8.82 2.00 13.39
N ALA A 50 -9.01 2.90 14.34
CA ALA A 50 -8.78 4.32 14.14
C ALA A 50 -7.32 4.55 13.71
N CYS A 51 -7.11 5.28 12.60
CA CYS A 51 -5.76 5.67 12.23
C CYS A 51 -5.35 6.97 12.89
N GLU A 52 -4.59 6.84 13.97
CA GLU A 52 -4.01 7.97 14.68
C GLU A 52 -2.56 7.68 15.11
N ASN A 53 -1.73 8.71 15.15
CA ASN A 53 -0.40 8.60 15.77
C ASN A 53 -0.55 8.42 17.29
N THR A 54 -0.17 7.25 17.82
CA THR A 54 -0.18 6.98 19.27
C THR A 54 1.04 7.58 19.99
N ARG A 55 2.05 8.05 19.24
CA ARG A 55 3.19 8.83 19.75
C ARG A 55 3.01 10.32 19.46
N SER A 56 3.76 11.15 20.19
CA SER A 56 3.70 12.61 20.02
C SER A 56 4.07 13.04 18.59
N ARG A 57 3.46 14.14 18.15
CA ARG A 57 3.75 14.75 16.83
C ARG A 57 5.24 14.99 16.61
N SER A 58 5.97 15.43 17.65
CA SER A 58 7.42 15.64 17.58
C SER A 58 8.19 14.32 17.39
N PHE A 59 7.82 13.26 18.09
CA PHE A 59 8.42 11.94 17.92
C PHE A 59 8.20 11.41 16.51
N CYS A 60 6.93 11.34 16.05
CA CYS A 60 6.62 10.81 14.73
C CYS A 60 7.24 11.63 13.58
N SER A 61 7.28 12.96 13.72
CA SER A 61 7.94 13.83 12.73
C SER A 61 9.46 13.59 12.69
N GLY A 62 10.10 13.45 13.86
CA GLY A 62 11.54 13.21 13.97
C GLY A 62 11.99 11.82 13.52
N TRP A 63 11.07 10.84 13.45
CA TRP A 63 11.34 9.45 13.04
C TRP A 63 10.72 9.11 11.68
N LYS A 64 10.26 10.10 10.90
CA LYS A 64 9.52 9.89 9.64
C LYS A 64 10.30 9.13 8.56
N ASP A 65 11.62 9.20 8.58
CA ASP A 65 12.52 8.42 7.73
C ASP A 65 12.52 6.91 8.06
N GLN A 66 12.12 6.54 9.28
CA GLN A 66 12.06 5.17 9.77
C GLN A 66 10.80 4.40 9.35
N CYS A 67 9.81 5.08 8.77
CA CYS A 67 8.51 4.50 8.39
C CYS A 67 8.58 3.22 7.55
N PHE A 68 9.59 3.11 6.68
CA PHE A 68 9.77 1.98 5.76
C PHE A 68 11.17 1.36 5.85
N THR A 69 11.87 1.52 6.98
CA THR A 69 13.16 0.86 7.21
C THR A 69 12.95 -0.54 7.79
N ARG A 70 13.79 -1.50 7.37
CA ARG A 70 13.73 -2.91 7.80
C ARG A 70 13.61 -3.11 9.31
N ASN A 71 14.22 -2.25 10.12
CA ASN A 71 14.25 -2.40 11.57
C ASN A 71 13.04 -1.75 12.27
N ASN A 72 12.52 -0.64 11.72
CA ASN A 72 11.54 0.19 12.42
C ASN A 72 10.16 0.25 11.75
N HIS A 73 9.97 -0.27 10.53
CA HIS A 73 8.70 -0.16 9.81
C HIS A 73 7.49 -0.66 10.61
N LYS A 74 7.59 -1.83 11.28
CA LYS A 74 6.51 -2.35 12.16
C LYS A 74 6.21 -1.43 13.35
N PHE A 75 7.26 -0.93 14.00
CA PHE A 75 7.12 0.00 15.12
C PHE A 75 6.47 1.31 14.67
N MET A 76 6.94 1.88 13.56
CA MET A 76 6.41 3.12 12.99
C MET A 76 5.00 2.96 12.44
N LYS A 77 4.63 1.79 11.90
CA LYS A 77 3.26 1.46 11.51
C LYS A 77 2.31 1.46 12.73
N ALA A 78 2.71 0.83 13.83
CA ALA A 78 1.91 0.77 15.04
C ALA A 78 1.87 2.09 15.85
N ASN A 79 2.90 2.94 15.73
CA ASN A 79 3.06 4.13 16.58
C ASN A 79 2.77 5.47 15.86
N CYS A 80 2.93 5.51 14.55
CA CYS A 80 2.88 6.72 13.73
C CYS A 80 2.20 6.51 12.36
N PRO A 81 1.06 5.78 12.27
CA PRO A 81 0.50 5.35 10.98
C PRO A 81 0.15 6.50 10.05
N GLU A 82 -0.45 7.59 10.55
CA GLU A 82 -0.78 8.77 9.73
C GLU A 82 0.48 9.49 9.22
N THR A 83 1.53 9.61 10.05
CA THR A 83 2.77 10.32 9.70
C THR A 83 3.54 9.56 8.63
N CYS A 84 3.53 8.24 8.72
CA CYS A 84 4.06 7.34 7.69
C CYS A 84 3.16 7.22 6.47
N GLY A 85 1.87 7.54 6.60
CA GLY A 85 0.88 7.54 5.53
C GLY A 85 0.19 6.20 5.29
N TYR A 86 0.34 5.21 6.18
CA TYR A 86 -0.21 3.85 6.03
C TYR A 86 -1.73 3.77 5.81
N CYS A 87 -2.46 4.79 6.25
CA CYS A 87 -3.92 4.80 6.34
C CYS A 87 -4.58 5.98 5.63
N LYS A 88 -3.80 6.77 4.88
CA LYS A 88 -4.38 7.87 4.10
C LYS A 88 -5.12 7.23 2.92
N LYS A 89 -6.46 7.29 2.93
CA LYS A 89 -7.24 7.02 1.71
C LYS A 89 -6.67 7.88 0.58
N ALA A 90 -6.66 7.34 -0.65
CA ALA A 90 -6.27 8.10 -1.82
C ALA A 90 -7.05 9.43 -1.84
N PRO A 91 -6.41 10.57 -2.18
CA PRO A 91 -7.04 11.89 -2.06
C PRO A 91 -8.19 12.14 -3.05
N HIS A 92 -8.51 11.15 -3.90
CA HIS A 92 -9.66 11.14 -4.78
C HIS A 92 -10.59 10.00 -4.36
N PRO A 93 -11.87 10.27 -4.04
CA PRO A 93 -12.84 9.22 -3.81
C PRO A 93 -13.09 8.50 -5.13
N CYS A 94 -12.90 7.18 -5.13
CA CYS A 94 -13.51 6.36 -6.15
C CYS A 94 -15.03 6.33 -5.94
N ASN A 95 -15.79 6.33 -7.05
CA ASN A 95 -17.22 6.13 -6.96
C ASN A 95 -17.47 4.63 -6.78
N ASP A 96 -17.68 4.22 -5.53
CA ASP A 96 -17.73 2.81 -5.12
C ASP A 96 -18.82 1.99 -5.82
N ASP A 97 -19.83 2.62 -6.42
CA ASP A 97 -20.91 1.94 -7.16
C ASP A 97 -20.54 1.51 -8.60
N SER A 98 -19.48 2.06 -9.19
CA SER A 98 -19.14 1.82 -10.62
C SER A 98 -17.80 1.13 -10.87
N GLY A 99 -16.99 0.90 -9.83
CA GLY A 99 -15.66 0.28 -9.95
C GLY A 99 -14.69 1.02 -10.90
N THR A 100 -15.00 2.27 -11.24
CA THR A 100 -14.39 3.06 -12.29
C THR A 100 -14.24 4.49 -11.79
N CYS A 101 -13.02 4.89 -11.43
CA CYS A 101 -12.72 6.26 -11.06
C CYS A 101 -12.11 7.00 -12.28
N GLY A 102 -12.50 8.27 -12.42
CA GLY A 102 -12.44 8.96 -13.72
C GLY A 102 -11.06 9.56 -14.00
N ASN A 103 -10.31 8.94 -14.91
CA ASN A 103 -8.95 9.33 -15.33
C ASN A 103 -7.86 9.09 -14.27
N ASP A 104 -7.92 7.96 -13.57
CA ASP A 104 -7.03 7.65 -12.46
C ASP A 104 -5.58 7.37 -12.84
N CYS A 105 -4.70 8.21 -12.33
CA CYS A 105 -3.35 7.76 -12.00
C CYS A 105 -2.89 8.45 -10.72
N TYR A 106 -2.85 7.67 -9.64
CA TYR A 106 -2.46 8.08 -8.29
C TYR A 106 -1.65 6.97 -7.61
N ASP A 107 -1.05 7.28 -6.46
CA ASP A 107 -0.32 6.33 -5.64
C ASP A 107 -1.26 5.81 -4.53
N VAL A 108 -1.39 4.49 -4.41
CA VAL A 108 -2.20 3.81 -3.37
C VAL A 108 -1.35 3.58 -2.13
N ALA A 109 -0.07 3.23 -2.31
CA ALA A 109 0.88 3.08 -1.23
C ALA A 109 1.31 4.46 -0.69
N PRO A 110 1.81 4.53 0.56
CA PRO A 110 2.21 5.80 1.15
C PRO A 110 3.28 6.52 0.31
N GLN A 111 3.10 7.82 0.04
CA GLN A 111 4.01 8.60 -0.83
C GLN A 111 5.50 8.39 -0.50
N LEU A 112 5.84 8.35 0.80
CA LEU A 112 7.21 8.13 1.27
C LEU A 112 7.82 6.79 0.85
N LEU A 113 6.99 5.74 0.74
CA LEU A 113 7.39 4.44 0.23
C LEU A 113 7.58 4.50 -1.29
N CYS A 114 6.65 5.13 -2.02
CA CYS A 114 6.76 5.28 -3.46
C CYS A 114 7.99 6.10 -3.87
N GLU A 115 8.24 7.26 -3.24
CA GLU A 115 9.42 8.08 -3.52
C GLU A 115 10.72 7.33 -3.18
N ARG A 116 10.75 6.57 -2.08
CA ARG A 116 11.89 5.70 -1.74
C ARG A 116 12.12 4.65 -2.82
N ARG A 117 11.07 3.97 -3.29
CA ARG A 117 11.16 2.94 -4.34
C ARG A 117 11.63 3.53 -5.67
N LYS A 118 11.16 4.73 -6.02
CA LYS A 118 11.64 5.51 -7.17
C LYS A 118 13.11 5.88 -7.05
N SER A 119 13.53 6.46 -5.92
CA SER A 119 14.92 6.90 -5.71
C SER A 119 15.92 5.74 -5.63
N THR A 120 15.46 4.53 -5.36
CA THR A 120 16.26 3.29 -5.37
C THR A 120 16.15 2.49 -6.68
N GLY A 121 15.43 3.02 -7.68
CA GLY A 121 15.39 2.47 -9.04
C GLY A 121 14.34 1.38 -9.29
N TYR A 122 13.50 1.04 -8.32
CA TYR A 122 12.54 -0.08 -8.47
C TYR A 122 11.50 0.13 -9.58
N CYS A 123 11.18 1.38 -9.93
CA CYS A 123 10.27 1.70 -11.05
C CYS A 123 10.77 1.18 -12.41
N SER A 124 12.06 0.86 -12.54
CA SER A 124 12.68 0.36 -13.77
C SER A 124 12.96 -1.16 -13.75
N LEU A 125 12.45 -1.90 -12.75
CA LEU A 125 12.69 -3.33 -12.61
C LEU A 125 11.44 -4.14 -12.98
N ASP A 126 11.56 -5.05 -13.93
CA ASP A 126 10.43 -5.87 -14.41
C ASP A 126 9.72 -6.62 -13.28
N GLY A 127 10.47 -7.24 -12.36
CA GLY A 127 9.91 -7.96 -11.20
C GLY A 127 9.18 -7.08 -10.18
N TRP A 128 9.26 -5.75 -10.28
CA TRP A 128 8.52 -4.79 -9.45
C TRP A 128 7.45 -4.01 -10.21
N LYS A 129 7.43 -4.11 -11.55
CA LYS A 129 6.57 -3.30 -12.42
C LYS A 129 5.08 -3.46 -12.06
N ASP A 130 4.59 -4.69 -11.92
CA ASP A 130 3.18 -4.96 -11.58
C ASP A 130 2.77 -4.43 -10.20
N TYR A 131 3.67 -4.52 -9.22
CA TYR A 131 3.42 -3.98 -7.88
C TYR A 131 3.37 -2.45 -7.92
N LEU A 132 4.34 -1.81 -8.57
CA LEU A 132 4.43 -0.36 -8.65
C LEU A 132 3.39 0.26 -9.58
N LEU A 133 2.93 -0.45 -10.61
CA LEU A 133 1.78 -0.06 -11.46
C LEU A 133 0.48 0.02 -10.65
N LYS A 134 0.31 -0.82 -9.63
CA LYS A 134 -0.88 -0.81 -8.76
C LYS A 134 -0.75 0.12 -7.57
N ASN A 135 0.47 0.27 -7.02
CA ASN A 135 0.69 0.94 -5.74
C ASN A 135 1.33 2.33 -5.85
N CYS A 136 2.12 2.59 -6.88
CA CYS A 136 2.94 3.79 -7.04
C CYS A 136 2.92 4.32 -8.50
N ALA A 137 1.77 4.21 -9.17
CA ALA A 137 1.64 4.49 -10.60
C ALA A 137 2.07 5.91 -10.96
N ARG A 138 1.67 6.89 -10.14
CA ARG A 138 1.98 8.31 -10.34
C ARG A 138 3.43 8.61 -10.04
N THR A 139 3.93 8.15 -8.90
CA THR A 139 5.33 8.37 -8.52
C THR A 139 6.29 7.74 -9.54
N CYS A 140 6.02 6.51 -10.00
CA CYS A 140 6.84 5.84 -11.01
C CYS A 140 6.65 6.36 -12.45
N GLY A 141 5.70 7.29 -12.69
CA GLY A 141 5.47 7.85 -14.02
C GLY A 141 4.82 6.89 -15.01
N PHE A 142 4.07 5.90 -14.50
CA PHE A 142 3.30 4.96 -15.32
C PHE A 142 1.94 5.53 -15.78
N CYS A 143 1.66 6.80 -15.47
CA CYS A 143 0.49 7.52 -15.96
C CYS A 143 0.63 7.80 -17.47
N GLY A 144 -0.20 7.15 -18.28
CA GLY A 144 -0.44 7.57 -19.66
C GLY A 144 0.45 6.91 -20.71
N GLU A 145 0.13 5.66 -21.06
CA GLU A 145 -0.06 5.21 -22.44
C GLU A 145 -1.26 4.24 -22.41
N GLY A 146 -2.06 4.21 -23.48
CA GLY A 146 -3.44 3.70 -23.43
C GLY A 146 -3.60 2.22 -23.04
N ASP A 147 -4.68 1.94 -22.30
CA ASP A 147 -5.38 0.66 -22.13
C ASP A 147 -4.56 -0.65 -22.12
N LYS A 148 -4.44 -1.24 -20.90
CA LYS A 148 -4.53 -2.71 -20.56
C LYS A 148 -4.04 -3.08 -19.15
N GLY A 149 -3.95 -2.13 -18.20
CA GLY A 149 -3.27 -2.36 -16.90
C GLY A 149 -4.13 -2.73 -15.68
N MET A 150 -5.35 -2.18 -15.53
CA MET A 150 -6.04 -2.16 -14.22
C MET A 150 -7.49 -2.71 -14.18
N PHE A 151 -7.98 -3.37 -15.22
CA PHE A 151 -9.30 -4.06 -15.22
C PHE A 151 -9.25 -5.58 -15.04
N ALA A 152 -8.12 -6.14 -14.62
CA ALA A 152 -7.94 -7.60 -14.51
C ALA A 152 -8.01 -8.12 -13.05
N ARG A 153 -9.04 -7.77 -12.27
CA ARG A 153 -9.31 -8.47 -10.99
C ARG A 153 -10.73 -8.52 -10.42
N MET A 154 -11.76 -8.03 -11.11
CA MET A 154 -13.16 -8.36 -10.81
C MET A 154 -13.92 -8.52 -12.13
N LEU A 155 -14.94 -9.40 -12.13
CA LEU A 155 -15.60 -10.02 -13.30
C LEU A 155 -14.77 -11.14 -13.96
N GLN A 156 -14.84 -12.31 -13.34
CA GLN A 156 -15.06 -13.54 -14.11
C GLN A 156 -16.56 -13.56 -14.44
N GLU A 157 -16.91 -13.63 -15.72
CA GLU A 157 -18.23 -14.04 -16.18
C GLU A 157 -18.18 -15.54 -16.50
N ASP A 158 -18.98 -16.32 -15.77
CA ASP A 158 -19.75 -17.49 -16.20
C ASP A 158 -20.66 -17.94 -15.03
#